data_AF-A0A813KT34-F1
#
_entry.id   AF-A0A813KT34-F1
#
_cell.length_a   1.000
_cell.length_b   1.000
_cell.length_c   1.000
_cell.angle_alpha   90.00
_cell.angle_beta   90.00
_cell.angle_gamma   90.00
#
_symmetry.space_group_name_H-M   'P 1'
#
loop_
_entity.id
_entity.type
_entity.pdbx_description
1 polymer ?
#
loop_
_entity_poly.entity_id
_entity_poly.type
_entity_poly.pdbx_seq_one_letter_code
_entity_poly.pdbx_strand_id
1 'polypeptide(L)'
;DFPRLAAAAVQGARQELLGVEKRPALELVSALDNASNSLCRIADAAELCRNVHPSQDFVASASDAVQAVAGYMGEVNLDAEVYQGMRRAEESSDFANIPLEARTVLHHMRVSMEHEGIHLPESEKVECLQLLEKEQQLSFDIIQRQEQLRRSTGPEGAWVSLAAVSETLGGEASRLPRRAAGAGQEVCLPTDSVWADKVLKLVPCPETRRRVHEAQQAPDQQGEQDMAGLLCVRQRLAQLRGYESWGHYAQREALFRSPERVDQFLDSVWERLKPGLSEELGMLAQ
;
A
#
# COMPACT_ATOMS: atom_id res chain seq x y z
N ASP A 1 3.72 20.91 11.61
CA ASP A 1 4.21 20.20 12.80
C ASP A 1 3.32 19.00 13.05
N PHE A 2 3.54 17.95 12.25
CA PHE A 2 2.73 16.73 12.27
C PHE A 2 2.95 15.89 13.54
N PRO A 3 4.18 15.69 14.05
CA PRO A 3 4.43 14.90 15.25
C PRO A 3 3.68 15.41 16.48
N ARG A 4 3.68 16.73 16.70
CA ARG A 4 2.93 17.33 17.82
C ARG A 4 1.42 17.11 17.67
N LEU A 5 0.87 17.22 16.46
CA LEU A 5 -0.54 16.99 16.20
C LEU A 5 -0.93 15.52 16.39
N ALA A 6 -0.08 14.60 15.93
CA ALA A 6 -0.27 13.16 16.13
C ALA A 6 -0.22 12.79 17.62
N ALA A 7 0.75 13.32 18.37
CA ALA A 7 0.84 13.11 19.82
C ALA A 7 -0.42 13.62 20.55
N ALA A 8 -0.92 14.80 20.17
CA ALA A 8 -2.16 15.35 20.73
C ALA A 8 -3.39 14.50 20.37
N ALA A 9 -3.47 14.00 19.13
CA ALA A 9 -4.57 13.14 18.68
C ALA A 9 -4.56 11.78 19.40
N VAL A 10 -3.38 11.16 19.54
CA VAL A 10 -3.19 9.92 20.31
C VAL A 10 -3.56 10.13 21.77
N GLN A 11 -3.12 11.23 22.39
CA GLN A 11 -3.51 11.54 23.76
C GLN A 11 -5.02 11.73 23.90
N GLY A 12 -5.66 12.45 22.97
CA GLY A 12 -7.11 12.63 22.96
C GLY A 12 -7.85 11.30 22.81
N ALA A 13 -7.41 10.44 21.89
CA ALA A 13 -7.98 9.11 21.70
C ALA A 13 -7.79 8.21 22.93
N ARG A 14 -6.63 8.27 23.61
CA ARG A 14 -6.42 7.57 24.88
C ARG A 14 -7.43 8.01 25.93
N GLN A 15 -7.64 9.32 26.09
CA GLN A 15 -8.62 9.85 27.05
C GLN A 15 -10.05 9.42 26.69
N GLU A 16 -10.41 9.46 25.41
CA GLU A 16 -11.74 9.04 24.94
C GLU A 16 -12.00 7.56 25.24
N LEU A 17 -10.98 6.71 25.12
CA LEU A 17 -11.09 5.27 25.36
C LEU A 17 -10.90 4.84 26.82
N LEU A 18 -10.59 5.77 27.74
CA LEU A 18 -10.50 5.43 29.17
C LEU A 18 -11.85 4.92 29.69
N GLY A 19 -11.83 3.72 30.29
CA GLY A 19 -13.02 3.08 30.87
C GLY A 19 -14.08 2.72 29.83
N VAL A 20 -13.74 2.70 28.53
CA VAL A 20 -14.69 2.46 27.44
C VAL A 20 -15.35 1.09 27.56
N GLU A 21 -14.67 0.11 28.14
CA GLU A 21 -15.15 -1.24 28.35
C GLU A 21 -16.37 -1.32 29.27
N LYS A 22 -16.62 -0.30 30.09
CA LYS A 22 -17.77 -0.23 30.99
C LYS A 22 -18.94 0.56 30.42
N ARG A 23 -18.79 1.20 29.25
CA ARG A 23 -19.83 2.04 28.66
C ARG A 23 -20.96 1.18 28.05
N PRO A 24 -22.21 1.68 28.01
CA PRO A 24 -23.29 1.06 27.25
C PRO A 24 -22.94 0.93 25.77
N ALA A 25 -23.55 -0.04 25.07
CA ALA A 25 -23.18 -0.39 23.69
C ALA A 25 -23.11 0.81 22.72
N LEU A 26 -24.10 1.71 22.76
CA LEU A 26 -24.12 2.89 21.89
C LEU A 26 -23.02 3.90 22.21
N GLU A 27 -22.74 4.11 23.51
CA GLU A 27 -21.70 5.01 23.96
C GLU A 27 -20.30 4.44 23.70
N LEU A 28 -20.13 3.12 23.80
CA LEU A 28 -18.91 2.41 23.43
C LEU A 28 -18.62 2.60 21.94
N VAL A 29 -19.61 2.38 21.07
CA VAL A 29 -19.45 2.60 19.62
C VAL A 29 -19.11 4.05 19.32
N SER A 30 -19.80 5.00 19.95
CA SER A 30 -19.54 6.44 19.77
C SER A 30 -18.13 6.83 20.22
N ALA A 31 -17.63 6.25 21.31
CA ALA A 31 -16.28 6.51 21.82
C ALA A 31 -15.19 5.99 20.85
N LEU A 32 -15.36 4.77 20.34
CA LEU A 32 -14.46 4.19 19.34
C LEU A 32 -14.46 5.03 18.05
N ASP A 33 -15.63 5.44 17.57
CA ASP A 33 -15.76 6.30 16.39
C ASP A 33 -15.11 7.67 16.58
N ASN A 34 -15.34 8.31 17.73
CA ASN A 34 -14.71 9.59 18.07
C ASN A 34 -13.17 9.49 18.14
N ALA A 35 -12.66 8.42 18.75
CA ALA A 35 -11.23 8.15 18.82
C ALA A 35 -10.65 7.94 17.40
N SER A 36 -11.29 7.10 16.58
CA SER A 36 -10.89 6.85 15.20
C SER A 36 -10.89 8.13 14.37
N ASN A 37 -11.97 8.92 14.43
CA ASN A 37 -12.09 10.19 13.71
C ASN A 37 -11.00 11.19 14.11
N SER A 38 -10.69 11.30 15.40
CA SER A 38 -9.60 12.15 15.89
C SER A 38 -8.24 11.76 15.29
N LEU A 39 -7.95 10.45 15.24
CA LEU A 39 -6.72 9.90 14.69
C LEU A 39 -6.65 10.10 13.16
N CYS A 40 -7.71 9.73 12.43
CA CYS A 40 -7.78 9.80 10.96
C CYS A 40 -7.61 11.24 10.45
N ARG A 41 -8.17 12.24 11.15
CA ARG A 41 -8.01 13.66 10.76
C ARG A 41 -6.55 14.11 10.66
N ILE A 42 -5.65 13.50 11.43
CA ILE A 42 -4.21 13.78 11.36
C ILE A 42 -3.53 12.81 10.40
N ALA A 43 -3.84 11.51 10.50
CA ALA A 43 -3.22 10.48 9.67
C ALA A 43 -3.46 10.71 8.18
N ASP A 44 -4.68 11.05 7.75
CA ASP A 44 -5.01 11.25 6.33
C ASP A 44 -4.25 12.46 5.74
N ALA A 45 -4.17 13.55 6.50
CA ALA A 45 -3.43 14.74 6.09
C ALA A 45 -1.91 14.49 6.04
N ALA A 46 -1.39 13.69 6.98
CA ALA A 46 0.00 13.28 7.00
C ALA A 46 0.31 12.31 5.84
N GLU A 47 -0.58 11.34 5.58
CA GLU A 47 -0.47 10.41 4.46
C GLU A 47 -0.40 11.15 3.12
N LEU A 48 -1.28 12.12 2.90
CA LEU A 48 -1.20 12.98 1.72
C LEU A 48 0.15 13.71 1.65
N CYS A 49 0.55 14.36 2.75
CA CYS A 49 1.78 15.15 2.80
C CYS A 49 3.02 14.31 2.46
N ARG A 50 3.20 13.13 3.06
CA ARG A 50 4.39 12.29 2.82
C ARG A 50 4.47 11.73 1.40
N ASN A 51 3.34 11.68 0.68
CA ASN A 51 3.30 11.19 -0.71
C ASN A 51 3.51 12.29 -1.75
N VAL A 52 3.11 13.54 -1.47
CA VAL A 52 3.06 14.60 -2.50
C VAL A 52 4.00 15.77 -2.25
N HIS A 53 4.46 15.97 -1.01
CA HIS A 53 5.20 17.17 -0.66
C HIS A 53 6.65 17.12 -1.19
N PRO A 54 7.18 18.21 -1.79
CA PRO A 54 8.53 18.19 -2.38
C PRO A 54 9.67 18.26 -1.34
N SER A 55 9.41 18.86 -0.17
CA SER A 55 10.39 18.94 0.92
C SER A 55 10.44 17.66 1.74
N GLN A 56 11.64 17.09 1.87
CA GLN A 56 11.91 15.88 2.64
C GLN A 56 11.65 16.07 4.15
N ASP A 57 11.80 17.28 4.68
CA ASP A 57 11.50 17.56 6.09
C ASP A 57 10.00 17.38 6.39
N PHE A 58 9.14 17.82 5.47
CA PHE A 58 7.70 17.60 5.56
C PHE A 58 7.32 16.14 5.36
N VAL A 59 8.02 15.43 4.45
CA VAL A 59 7.81 14.00 4.24
C VAL A 59 8.15 13.22 5.51
N ALA A 60 9.33 13.44 6.09
CA ALA A 60 9.75 12.80 7.32
C ALA A 60 8.80 13.12 8.49
N SER A 61 8.49 14.40 8.69
CA SER A 61 7.57 14.84 9.75
C SER A 61 6.18 14.21 9.63
N ALA A 62 5.68 14.03 8.40
CA ALA A 62 4.41 13.37 8.16
C ALA A 62 4.49 11.85 8.32
N SER A 63 5.60 11.21 7.91
CA SER A 63 5.84 9.79 8.16
C SER A 63 5.85 9.46 9.66
N ASP A 64 6.52 10.27 10.48
CA ASP A 64 6.52 10.11 11.95
C ASP A 64 5.11 10.14 12.54
N ALA A 65 4.25 11.02 12.03
CA ALA A 65 2.86 11.12 12.49
C ALA A 65 2.02 9.90 12.06
N VAL A 66 2.19 9.43 10.83
CA VAL A 66 1.51 8.22 10.34
C VAL A 66 1.92 7.00 11.15
N GLN A 67 3.23 6.84 11.44
CA GLN A 67 3.75 5.75 12.26
C GLN A 67 3.22 5.82 13.71
N ALA A 68 3.21 7.00 14.32
CA ALA A 68 2.70 7.18 15.68
C ALA A 68 1.21 6.83 15.79
N VAL A 69 0.39 7.25 14.82
CA VAL A 69 -1.04 6.94 14.80
C VAL A 69 -1.27 5.45 14.54
N ALA A 70 -0.57 4.85 13.57
CA ALA A 70 -0.68 3.42 13.26
C ALA A 70 -0.25 2.53 14.44
N GLY A 71 0.84 2.89 15.12
CA GLY A 71 1.28 2.18 16.33
C GLY A 71 0.20 2.19 17.42
N TYR A 72 -0.39 3.35 17.70
CA TYR A 72 -1.47 3.44 18.69
C TYR A 72 -2.74 2.68 18.27
N MET A 73 -3.13 2.71 16.99
CA MET A 73 -4.26 1.90 16.51
C MET A 73 -3.98 0.40 16.69
N GLY A 74 -2.76 -0.05 16.40
CA GLY A 74 -2.34 -1.43 16.65
C GLY A 74 -2.47 -1.83 18.12
N GLU A 75 -2.05 -0.96 19.04
CA GLU A 75 -2.21 -1.19 20.49
C GLU A 75 -3.69 -1.38 20.86
N VAL A 76 -4.57 -0.47 20.40
CA VAL A 76 -6.01 -0.53 20.69
C VAL A 76 -6.65 -1.79 20.12
N ASN A 77 -6.28 -2.18 18.90
CA ASN A 77 -6.83 -3.38 18.25
C ASN A 77 -6.41 -4.70 18.94
N LEU A 78 -5.37 -4.67 19.76
CA LEU A 78 -4.89 -5.80 20.56
C LEU A 78 -5.20 -5.65 22.06
N ASP A 79 -5.98 -4.64 22.45
CA ASP A 79 -6.37 -4.36 23.84
C ASP A 79 -7.50 -5.30 24.30
N ALA A 80 -7.22 -6.07 25.37
CA ALA A 80 -8.15 -7.05 25.90
C ALA A 80 -9.37 -6.42 26.59
N GLU A 81 -9.22 -5.27 27.24
CA GLU A 81 -10.33 -4.62 27.95
C GLU A 81 -11.35 -4.07 26.95
N VAL A 82 -10.86 -3.40 25.90
CA VAL A 82 -11.68 -2.90 24.79
C VAL A 82 -12.44 -4.04 24.12
N TYR A 83 -11.74 -5.15 23.80
CA TYR A 83 -12.36 -6.35 23.22
C TYR A 83 -13.47 -6.94 24.11
N GLN A 84 -13.20 -7.10 25.42
CA GLN A 84 -14.19 -7.61 26.38
C GLN A 84 -15.36 -6.64 26.57
N GLY A 85 -15.13 -5.34 26.44
CA GLY A 85 -16.18 -4.33 26.37
C GLY A 85 -17.13 -4.57 25.20
N MET A 86 -16.58 -4.78 23.99
CA MET A 86 -17.39 -5.07 22.80
C MET A 86 -18.19 -6.36 22.93
N ARG A 87 -17.56 -7.44 23.44
CA ARG A 87 -18.24 -8.72 23.72
C ARG A 87 -19.43 -8.55 24.66
N ARG A 88 -19.23 -7.87 25.79
CA ARG A 88 -20.30 -7.63 26.77
C ARG A 88 -21.41 -6.75 26.19
N ALA A 89 -21.06 -5.76 25.38
CA ALA A 89 -22.02 -4.90 24.70
C ALA A 89 -22.89 -5.69 23.72
N GLU A 90 -22.32 -6.61 22.92
CA GLU A 90 -23.08 -7.50 22.03
C GLU A 90 -23.99 -8.49 22.79
N GLU A 91 -23.55 -8.97 23.96
CA GLU A 91 -24.30 -9.92 24.80
C GLU A 91 -25.38 -9.24 25.66
N SER A 92 -25.41 -7.90 25.71
CA SER A 92 -26.36 -7.15 26.52
C SER A 92 -27.78 -7.16 25.94
N SER A 93 -28.80 -7.04 26.82
CA SER A 93 -30.20 -6.90 26.41
C SER A 93 -30.45 -5.66 25.55
N ASP A 94 -29.63 -4.63 25.71
CA ASP A 94 -29.79 -3.34 25.05
C ASP A 94 -29.25 -3.35 23.62
N PHE A 95 -28.42 -4.34 23.26
CA PHE A 95 -27.86 -4.47 21.91
C PHE A 95 -28.96 -4.51 20.83
N ALA A 96 -30.08 -5.17 21.09
CA ALA A 96 -31.19 -5.23 20.15
C ALA A 96 -31.86 -3.86 19.92
N ASN A 97 -31.71 -2.92 20.85
CA ASN A 97 -32.39 -1.62 20.87
C ASN A 97 -31.55 -0.49 20.28
N ILE A 98 -30.26 -0.71 19.98
CA ILE A 98 -29.41 0.30 19.32
C ILE A 98 -29.59 0.27 17.79
N PRO A 99 -29.26 1.36 17.06
CA PRO A 99 -29.37 1.43 15.61
C PRO A 99 -28.63 0.29 14.89
N LEU A 100 -29.15 -0.12 13.73
CA LEU A 100 -28.58 -1.22 12.95
C LEU A 100 -27.10 -0.98 12.60
N GLU A 101 -26.78 0.26 12.25
CA GLU A 101 -25.43 0.72 11.91
C GLU A 101 -24.50 0.54 13.10
N ALA A 102 -24.93 0.96 14.30
CA ALA A 102 -24.14 0.82 15.52
C ALA A 102 -23.89 -0.66 15.88
N ARG A 103 -24.90 -1.53 15.70
CA ARG A 103 -24.71 -2.99 15.87
C ARG A 103 -23.70 -3.55 14.90
N THR A 104 -23.80 -3.14 13.64
CA THR A 104 -22.95 -3.61 12.54
C THR A 104 -21.50 -3.19 12.78
N VAL A 105 -21.28 -1.93 13.16
CA VAL A 105 -19.95 -1.40 13.52
C VAL A 105 -19.37 -2.16 14.70
N LEU A 106 -20.13 -2.33 15.79
CA LEU A 106 -19.65 -3.04 16.97
C LEU A 106 -19.21 -4.47 16.63
N HIS A 107 -20.04 -5.18 15.87
CA HIS A 107 -19.75 -6.54 15.44
C HIS A 107 -18.48 -6.63 14.61
N HIS A 108 -18.36 -5.78 13.59
CA HIS A 108 -17.19 -5.80 12.71
C HIS A 108 -15.90 -5.35 13.40
N MET A 109 -15.95 -4.37 14.29
CA MET A 109 -14.78 -3.98 15.10
C MET A 109 -14.29 -5.15 15.95
N ARG A 110 -15.20 -5.83 16.65
CA ARG A 110 -14.85 -7.01 17.46
C ARG A 110 -14.25 -8.13 16.61
N VAL A 111 -14.88 -8.47 15.48
CA VAL A 111 -14.38 -9.49 14.54
C VAL A 111 -13.00 -9.09 13.98
N SER A 112 -12.78 -7.81 13.70
CA SER A 112 -11.47 -7.32 13.23
C SER A 112 -10.38 -7.58 14.27
N MET A 113 -10.65 -7.34 15.56
CA MET A 113 -9.69 -7.64 16.63
C MET A 113 -9.36 -9.15 16.69
N GLU A 114 -10.35 -10.02 16.47
CA GLU A 114 -10.12 -11.48 16.38
C GLU A 114 -9.18 -11.83 15.23
N HIS A 115 -9.40 -11.22 14.06
CA HIS A 115 -8.54 -11.39 12.89
C HIS A 115 -7.15 -10.79 13.07
N GLU A 116 -7.01 -9.72 13.86
CA GLU A 116 -5.74 -9.05 14.10
C GLU A 116 -4.86 -9.74 15.14
N GLY A 117 -5.40 -10.70 15.89
CA GLY A 117 -4.65 -11.49 16.86
C GLY A 117 -4.90 -11.11 18.32
N ILE A 118 -6.07 -10.59 18.67
CA ILE A 118 -6.42 -10.27 20.06
C ILE A 118 -6.27 -11.46 21.03
N HIS A 119 -6.45 -12.68 20.51
CA HIS A 119 -6.37 -13.94 21.24
C HIS A 119 -4.93 -14.42 21.48
N LEU A 120 -3.94 -13.76 20.88
CA LEU A 120 -2.55 -14.16 20.98
C LEU A 120 -1.98 -13.93 22.39
N PRO A 121 -1.00 -14.75 22.81
CA PRO A 121 -0.20 -14.47 24.00
C PRO A 121 0.50 -13.10 23.89
N GLU A 122 0.78 -12.48 25.03
CA GLU A 122 1.38 -11.13 25.07
C GLU A 122 2.70 -11.03 24.30
N SER A 123 3.55 -12.06 24.35
CA SER A 123 4.80 -12.11 23.59
C SER A 123 4.57 -12.06 22.07
N GLU A 124 3.51 -12.71 21.59
CA GLU A 124 3.16 -12.74 20.17
C GLU A 124 2.43 -11.46 19.75
N LYS A 125 1.69 -10.81 20.64
CA LYS A 125 1.12 -9.47 20.39
C LYS A 125 2.23 -8.43 20.20
N VAL A 126 3.26 -8.45 21.03
CA VAL A 126 4.44 -7.58 20.87
C VAL A 126 5.12 -7.83 19.53
N GLU A 127 5.29 -9.11 19.13
CA GLU A 127 5.81 -9.45 17.81
C GLU A 127 4.90 -8.93 16.67
N CYS A 128 3.58 -9.06 16.80
CA CYS A 128 2.62 -8.55 15.82
C CYS A 128 2.75 -7.03 15.63
N LEU A 129 2.85 -6.26 16.71
CA LEU A 129 3.00 -4.80 16.65
C LEU A 129 4.30 -4.40 15.93
N GLN A 130 5.42 -5.07 16.24
CA GLN A 130 6.71 -4.84 15.57
C GLN A 130 6.65 -5.18 14.07
N LEU A 131 5.96 -6.27 13.73
CA LEU A 131 5.78 -6.68 12.34
C LEU A 131 4.86 -5.73 11.58
N LEU A 132 3.81 -5.20 12.20
CA LEU A 132 2.93 -4.19 11.59
C LEU A 132 3.67 -2.90 11.28
N GLU A 133 4.49 -2.42 12.22
CA GLU A 133 5.36 -1.26 12.00
C GLU A 133 6.32 -1.48 10.83
N LYS A 134 6.96 -2.66 10.80
CA LYS A 134 7.88 -3.03 9.71
C LYS A 134 7.17 -3.17 8.36
N GLU A 135 5.96 -3.74 8.33
CA GLU A 135 5.14 -3.89 7.12
C GLU A 135 4.80 -2.53 6.51
N GLN A 136 4.40 -1.59 7.36
CA GLN A 136 4.05 -0.23 6.96
C GLN A 136 5.27 0.53 6.42
N GLN A 137 6.40 0.43 7.11
CA GLN A 137 7.66 1.07 6.71
C GLN A 137 8.13 0.53 5.35
N LEU A 138 8.22 -0.79 5.19
CA LEU A 138 8.62 -1.42 3.93
C LEU A 138 7.68 -1.04 2.78
N SER A 139 6.37 -1.04 3.04
CA SER A 139 5.37 -0.66 2.02
C SER A 139 5.58 0.79 1.55
N PHE A 140 5.85 1.72 2.47
CA PHE A 140 6.15 3.11 2.12
C PHE A 140 7.46 3.25 1.37
N ASP A 141 8.53 2.59 1.83
CA ASP A 141 9.85 2.65 1.20
C ASP A 141 9.85 2.12 -0.23
N ILE A 142 9.11 1.03 -0.49
CA ILE A 142 8.93 0.49 -1.84
C ILE A 142 8.29 1.52 -2.78
N ILE A 143 7.22 2.20 -2.32
CA ILE A 143 6.54 3.23 -3.13
C ILE A 143 7.47 4.42 -3.38
N GLN A 144 8.16 4.91 -2.34
CA GLN A 144 9.12 6.01 -2.46
C GLN A 144 10.26 5.66 -3.41
N ARG A 145 10.80 4.45 -3.32
CA ARG A 145 11.83 3.96 -4.21
C ARG A 145 11.36 3.93 -5.66
N GLN A 146 10.17 3.40 -5.92
CA GLN A 146 9.61 3.40 -7.28
C GLN A 146 9.43 4.81 -7.84
N GLU A 147 8.99 5.76 -7.01
CA GLU A 147 8.84 7.16 -7.44
C GLU A 147 10.19 7.84 -7.67
N GLN A 148 11.20 7.55 -6.85
CA GLN A 148 12.57 8.01 -7.07
C GLN A 148 13.15 7.48 -8.38
N LEU A 149 12.93 6.20 -8.69
CA LEU A 149 13.35 5.59 -9.95
C LEU A 149 12.62 6.21 -11.14
N ARG A 150 11.30 6.44 -11.05
CA ARG A 150 10.50 7.16 -12.07
C ARG A 150 11.02 8.56 -12.34
N ARG A 151 11.37 9.31 -11.29
CA ARG A 151 11.87 10.68 -11.38
C ARG A 151 13.36 10.77 -11.72
N SER A 152 14.11 9.66 -11.60
CA SER A 152 15.53 9.65 -11.89
C SER A 152 15.76 9.99 -13.35
N THR A 153 16.32 11.18 -13.58
CA THR A 153 16.76 11.67 -14.89
C THR A 153 18.27 11.49 -15.07
N GLY A 154 18.86 10.60 -14.27
CA GLY A 154 20.29 10.32 -14.27
C GLY A 154 20.78 9.58 -15.53
N PRO A 155 22.08 9.28 -15.62
CA PRO A 155 22.67 8.52 -16.73
C PRO A 155 22.16 7.07 -16.82
N GLU A 156 21.36 6.63 -15.86
CA GLU A 156 20.78 5.29 -15.72
C GLU A 156 19.53 5.06 -16.57
N GLY A 157 19.05 6.08 -17.28
CA GLY A 157 17.97 5.94 -18.27
C GLY A 157 18.41 5.26 -19.57
N ALA A 158 17.45 5.04 -20.47
CA ALA A 158 17.70 4.48 -21.78
C ALA A 158 18.32 5.53 -22.72
N TRP A 159 19.58 5.33 -23.10
CA TRP A 159 20.24 6.17 -24.10
C TRP A 159 19.88 5.70 -25.51
N VAL A 160 19.22 6.58 -26.26
CA VAL A 160 18.75 6.30 -27.62
C VAL A 160 19.15 7.42 -28.58
N SER A 161 19.31 7.08 -29.86
CA SER A 161 19.63 8.05 -30.91
C SER A 161 18.56 9.14 -30.99
N LEU A 162 18.98 10.41 -30.90
CA LEU A 162 18.09 11.56 -31.04
C LEU A 162 17.36 11.53 -32.39
N ALA A 163 18.05 11.13 -33.46
CA ALA A 163 17.46 11.03 -34.79
C ALA A 163 16.34 9.98 -34.87
N ALA A 164 16.41 8.91 -34.07
CA ALA A 164 15.40 7.86 -34.05
C ALA A 164 14.13 8.27 -33.30
N VAL A 165 14.19 9.26 -32.42
CA VAL A 165 13.08 9.68 -31.56
C VAL A 165 12.62 11.11 -31.82
N SER A 166 13.33 11.89 -32.64
CA SER A 166 13.05 13.31 -32.86
C SER A 166 11.68 13.57 -33.48
N GLU A 167 11.20 12.69 -34.36
CA GLU A 167 9.87 12.82 -34.97
C GLU A 167 8.77 12.52 -33.95
N THR A 168 8.93 11.46 -33.15
CA THR A 168 7.94 11.03 -32.16
C THR A 168 7.86 11.96 -30.95
N LEU A 169 9.00 12.40 -30.43
CA LEU A 169 9.07 13.24 -29.23
C LEU A 169 9.02 14.74 -29.56
N GLY A 170 9.30 15.12 -30.81
CA GLY A 170 9.29 16.50 -31.27
C GLY A 170 10.11 17.42 -30.37
N GLY A 171 9.50 18.54 -29.96
CA GLY A 171 10.14 19.52 -29.08
C GLY A 171 10.47 18.99 -27.68
N GLU A 172 9.84 17.91 -27.21
CA GLU A 172 10.09 17.36 -25.87
C GLU A 172 11.49 16.76 -25.76
N ALA A 173 12.07 16.26 -26.86
CA ALA A 173 13.43 15.73 -26.90
C ALA A 173 14.51 16.79 -26.58
N SER A 174 14.17 18.08 -26.58
CA SER A 174 15.06 19.17 -26.14
C SER A 174 15.19 19.28 -24.62
N ARG A 175 14.21 18.76 -23.87
CA ARG A 175 14.19 18.80 -22.40
C ARG A 175 14.95 17.65 -21.75
N LEU A 176 15.37 16.67 -22.54
CA LEU A 176 16.06 15.47 -22.08
C LEU A 176 17.58 15.67 -22.07
N PRO A 177 18.30 15.02 -21.13
CA PRO A 177 19.76 15.00 -21.13
C PRO A 177 20.31 14.45 -22.45
N ARG A 178 21.41 15.04 -22.93
CA ARG A 178 22.03 14.70 -24.22
C ARG A 178 23.51 14.35 -24.07
N ARG A 179 23.99 13.46 -24.93
CA ARG A 179 25.43 13.18 -25.07
C ARG A 179 25.82 13.00 -26.53
N ALA A 180 27.09 13.25 -26.83
CA ALA A 180 27.67 12.86 -28.11
C ALA A 180 27.84 11.34 -28.17
N ALA A 181 27.53 10.74 -29.32
CA ALA A 181 27.66 9.30 -29.54
C ALA A 181 28.14 9.04 -30.98
N GLY A 182 29.45 8.82 -31.14
CA GLY A 182 30.08 8.68 -32.45
C GLY A 182 29.87 9.92 -33.32
N ALA A 183 29.29 9.74 -34.51
CA ALA A 183 28.96 10.84 -35.43
C ALA A 183 27.59 11.50 -35.14
N GLY A 184 26.88 11.08 -34.09
CA GLY A 184 25.52 11.53 -33.77
C GLY A 184 25.34 11.99 -32.31
N GLN A 185 24.07 12.13 -31.92
CA GLN A 185 23.65 12.51 -30.57
C GLN A 185 22.67 11.48 -30.01
N GLU A 186 22.78 11.22 -28.72
CA GLU A 186 21.81 10.43 -27.96
C GLU A 186 21.10 11.30 -26.93
N VAL A 187 19.85 10.93 -26.64
CA VAL A 187 19.06 11.45 -25.52
C VAL A 187 18.85 10.35 -24.48
N CYS A 188 18.85 10.72 -23.21
CA CYS A 188 18.51 9.83 -22.11
C CYS A 188 17.00 9.89 -21.82
N LEU A 189 16.33 8.75 -21.89
CA LEU A 189 14.92 8.61 -21.51
C LEU A 189 14.84 7.99 -20.10
N PRO A 190 14.13 8.62 -19.14
CA PRO A 190 13.82 7.95 -17.88
C PRO A 190 13.02 6.68 -18.15
N THR A 191 13.36 5.58 -17.48
CA THR A 191 12.90 4.22 -17.78
C THR A 191 11.38 4.10 -17.69
N ASP A 192 10.78 4.58 -16.61
CA ASP A 192 9.32 4.59 -16.42
C ASP A 192 8.77 6.02 -16.58
N SER A 193 8.68 6.46 -17.84
CA SER A 193 8.21 7.80 -18.19
C SER A 193 7.27 7.82 -19.40
N VAL A 194 6.53 8.92 -19.54
CA VAL A 194 5.66 9.18 -20.70
C VAL A 194 6.46 9.17 -22.01
N TRP A 195 7.75 9.55 -21.97
CA TRP A 195 8.61 9.50 -23.16
C TRP A 195 8.97 8.05 -23.52
N ALA A 196 9.28 7.21 -22.52
CA ALA A 196 9.53 5.78 -22.75
C ALA A 196 8.29 5.08 -23.34
N ASP A 197 7.09 5.37 -22.82
CA ASP A 197 5.82 4.84 -23.34
C ASP A 197 5.59 5.25 -24.81
N LYS A 198 5.78 6.53 -25.14
CA LYS A 198 5.69 7.01 -26.53
C LYS A 198 6.69 6.29 -27.44
N VAL A 199 7.93 6.10 -27.00
CA VAL A 199 8.96 5.42 -27.79
C VAL A 199 8.57 3.95 -28.03
N LEU A 200 8.14 3.24 -27.00
CA LEU A 200 7.74 1.83 -27.11
C LEU A 200 6.53 1.62 -28.03
N LYS A 201 5.60 2.58 -28.08
CA LYS A 201 4.39 2.45 -28.91
C LYS A 201 4.55 2.98 -30.33
N LEU A 202 5.31 4.05 -30.53
CA LEU A 202 5.25 4.86 -31.75
C LEU A 202 6.54 4.92 -32.56
N VAL A 203 7.71 4.67 -31.95
CA VAL A 203 8.98 4.74 -32.70
C VAL A 203 9.12 3.52 -33.60
N PRO A 204 9.31 3.68 -34.92
CA PRO A 204 9.41 2.54 -35.84
C PRO A 204 10.65 1.66 -35.64
N CYS A 205 11.77 2.23 -35.17
CA CYS A 205 13.05 1.54 -35.01
C CYS A 205 12.99 0.45 -33.91
N PRO A 206 13.10 -0.84 -34.25
CA PRO A 206 13.01 -1.93 -33.27
C PRO A 206 14.13 -1.90 -32.23
N GLU A 207 15.36 -1.58 -32.64
CA GLU A 207 16.52 -1.47 -31.75
C GLU A 207 16.33 -0.36 -30.70
N THR A 208 15.73 0.77 -31.09
CA THR A 208 15.40 1.85 -30.16
C THR A 208 14.36 1.40 -29.13
N ARG A 209 13.28 0.73 -29.56
CA ARG A 209 12.27 0.19 -28.64
C ARG A 209 12.85 -0.86 -27.71
N ARG A 210 13.68 -1.76 -28.25
CA ARG A 210 14.37 -2.81 -27.48
C ARG A 210 15.23 -2.23 -26.37
N ARG A 211 16.06 -1.23 -26.66
CA ARG A 211 16.90 -0.56 -25.65
C ARG A 211 16.09 0.08 -24.54
N VAL A 212 14.97 0.73 -24.87
CA VAL A 212 14.07 1.32 -23.86
C VAL A 212 13.43 0.23 -23.01
N HIS A 213 12.96 -0.85 -23.64
CA HIS A 213 12.36 -1.98 -22.92
C HIS A 213 13.37 -2.68 -21.99
N GLU A 214 14.57 -2.99 -22.47
CA GLU A 214 15.62 -3.60 -21.66
C GLU A 214 16.02 -2.71 -20.48
N ALA A 215 16.06 -1.39 -20.66
CA ALA A 215 16.31 -0.45 -19.56
C ALA A 215 15.16 -0.42 -18.54
N GLN A 216 13.90 -0.61 -18.95
CA GLN A 216 12.76 -0.76 -18.03
C GLN A 216 12.82 -2.04 -17.20
N GLN A 217 13.49 -3.08 -17.70
CA GLN A 217 13.69 -4.35 -17.00
C GLN A 217 15.00 -4.38 -16.19
N ALA A 218 15.68 -3.24 -16.04
CA ALA A 218 16.91 -3.17 -15.26
C ALA A 218 16.64 -3.62 -13.81
N PRO A 219 17.52 -4.46 -13.25
CA PRO A 219 17.30 -5.03 -11.92
C PRO A 219 17.36 -3.95 -10.85
N ASP A 220 16.40 -4.00 -9.93
CA ASP A 220 16.36 -3.17 -8.74
C ASP A 220 16.64 -4.04 -7.50
N GLN A 221 17.91 -4.30 -7.22
CA GLN A 221 18.31 -5.21 -6.13
C GLN A 221 17.75 -4.79 -4.76
N GLN A 222 17.72 -3.49 -4.46
CA GLN A 222 17.18 -3.01 -3.19
C GLN A 222 15.66 -3.14 -3.17
N GLY A 223 14.96 -2.78 -4.26
CA GLY A 223 13.51 -2.96 -4.34
C GLY A 223 13.08 -4.43 -4.26
N GLU A 224 13.86 -5.33 -4.84
CA GLU A 224 13.67 -6.78 -4.72
C GLU A 224 13.87 -7.26 -3.27
N GLN A 225 14.90 -6.75 -2.56
CA GLN A 225 15.12 -7.05 -1.14
C GLN A 225 14.00 -6.54 -0.25
N ASP A 226 13.54 -5.31 -0.48
CA ASP A 226 12.46 -4.69 0.28
C ASP A 226 11.14 -5.47 0.05
N MET A 227 10.86 -5.86 -1.19
CA MET A 227 9.71 -6.69 -1.54
C MET A 227 9.77 -8.07 -0.87
N ALA A 228 10.92 -8.75 -0.92
CA ALA A 228 11.11 -10.02 -0.23
C ALA A 228 10.92 -9.88 1.29
N GLY A 229 11.43 -8.79 1.87
CA GLY A 229 11.22 -8.44 3.26
C GLY A 229 9.73 -8.27 3.60
N LEU A 230 8.99 -7.54 2.76
CA LEU A 230 7.55 -7.30 2.93
C LEU A 230 6.75 -8.61 2.88
N LEU A 231 7.06 -9.48 1.91
CA LEU A 231 6.42 -10.79 1.78
C LEU A 231 6.67 -11.67 3.01
N CYS A 232 7.90 -11.71 3.52
CA CYS A 232 8.25 -12.45 4.74
C CYS A 232 7.48 -11.93 5.96
N VAL A 233 7.43 -10.60 6.15
CA VAL A 233 6.70 -9.96 7.25
C VAL A 233 5.21 -10.30 7.19
N ARG A 234 4.60 -10.15 6.01
CA ARG A 234 3.18 -10.49 5.78
C ARG A 234 2.88 -11.96 6.04
N GLN A 235 3.75 -12.86 5.58
CA GLN A 235 3.58 -14.29 5.86
C GLN A 235 3.68 -14.59 7.35
N ARG A 236 4.61 -13.97 8.09
CA ARG A 236 4.72 -14.14 9.53
C ARG A 236 3.50 -13.60 10.29
N LEU A 237 3.00 -12.42 9.90
CA LEU A 237 1.76 -11.87 10.45
C LEU A 237 0.57 -12.82 10.24
N ALA A 238 0.43 -13.40 9.05
CA ALA A 238 -0.64 -14.35 8.75
C ALA A 238 -0.55 -15.59 9.65
N GLN A 239 0.65 -16.16 9.81
CA GLN A 239 0.88 -17.33 10.66
C GLN A 239 0.56 -17.07 12.13
N LEU A 240 1.02 -15.93 12.67
CA LEU A 240 0.70 -15.53 14.04
C LEU A 240 -0.82 -15.46 14.25
N ARG A 241 -1.55 -14.93 13.28
CA ARG A 241 -3.01 -14.80 13.31
C ARG A 241 -3.77 -16.08 12.95
N GLY A 242 -3.08 -17.21 12.79
CA GLY A 242 -3.69 -18.51 12.51
C GLY A 242 -4.11 -18.76 11.06
N TYR A 243 -3.56 -18.01 10.11
CA TYR A 243 -3.81 -18.20 8.67
C TYR A 243 -2.66 -18.95 8.00
N GLU A 244 -2.99 -19.79 7.01
CA GLU A 244 -2.01 -20.56 6.24
C GLU A 244 -1.04 -19.66 5.45
N SER A 245 -1.59 -18.62 4.82
CA SER A 245 -0.80 -17.66 4.05
C SER A 245 -1.35 -16.24 4.17
N TRP A 246 -0.54 -15.25 3.80
CA TRP A 246 -1.02 -13.88 3.67
C TRP A 246 -2.23 -13.76 2.73
N GLY A 247 -2.28 -14.55 1.65
CA GLY A 247 -3.41 -14.58 0.74
C GLY A 247 -4.72 -14.95 1.42
N HIS A 248 -4.69 -15.95 2.31
CA HIS A 248 -5.86 -16.32 3.12
C HIS A 248 -6.28 -15.20 4.07
N TYR A 249 -5.32 -14.57 4.75
CA TYR A 249 -5.60 -13.45 5.65
C TYR A 249 -6.19 -12.25 4.90
N ALA A 250 -5.61 -11.88 3.76
CA ALA A 250 -6.00 -10.72 2.97
C ALA A 250 -7.36 -10.90 2.27
N GLN A 251 -7.71 -12.13 1.89
CA GLN A 251 -8.98 -12.41 1.21
C GLN A 251 -10.17 -12.60 2.16
N ARG A 252 -9.97 -12.80 3.48
CA ARG A 252 -11.03 -13.19 4.44
C ARG A 252 -12.32 -12.36 4.35
N GLU A 253 -12.19 -11.06 4.13
CA GLU A 253 -13.27 -10.06 4.04
C GLU A 253 -13.54 -9.62 2.60
N ALA A 254 -12.74 -10.07 1.65
CA ALA A 254 -12.93 -9.80 0.23
C ALA A 254 -14.05 -10.67 -0.37
N LEU A 255 -14.50 -10.31 -1.57
CA LEU A 255 -15.60 -10.99 -2.26
C LEU A 255 -15.37 -12.50 -2.43
N PHE A 256 -14.16 -12.90 -2.80
CA PHE A 256 -13.82 -14.30 -3.05
C PHE A 256 -13.50 -15.10 -1.79
N ARG A 257 -13.18 -14.45 -0.67
CA ARG A 257 -12.92 -15.04 0.65
C ARG A 257 -11.69 -15.95 0.79
N SER A 258 -11.14 -16.50 -0.30
CA SER A 258 -9.94 -17.34 -0.28
C SER A 258 -9.12 -17.20 -1.57
N PRO A 259 -7.80 -17.44 -1.54
CA PRO A 259 -6.96 -17.39 -2.74
C PRO A 259 -7.34 -18.44 -3.79
N GLU A 260 -7.80 -19.63 -3.41
CA GLU A 260 -8.20 -20.68 -4.36
C GLU A 260 -9.38 -20.24 -5.24
N ARG A 261 -10.30 -19.46 -4.68
CA ARG A 261 -11.43 -18.90 -5.45
C ARG A 261 -10.97 -17.77 -6.38
N VAL A 262 -9.93 -17.04 -6.00
CA VAL A 262 -9.28 -16.07 -6.89
C VAL A 262 -8.64 -16.81 -8.06
N ASP A 263 -7.88 -17.88 -7.80
CA ASP A 263 -7.22 -18.68 -8.83
C ASP A 263 -8.25 -19.31 -9.79
N GLN A 264 -9.31 -19.92 -9.26
CA GLN A 264 -10.40 -20.47 -10.08
C GLN A 264 -11.06 -19.43 -10.98
N PHE A 265 -11.23 -18.19 -10.48
CA PHE A 265 -11.75 -17.09 -11.27
C PHE A 265 -10.77 -16.69 -12.38
N LEU A 266 -9.49 -16.51 -12.05
CA LEU A 266 -8.46 -16.14 -13.01
C LEU A 266 -8.28 -17.20 -14.11
N ASP A 267 -8.29 -18.49 -13.75
CA ASP A 267 -8.24 -19.60 -14.70
C ASP A 267 -9.44 -19.57 -15.65
N SER A 268 -10.64 -19.33 -15.12
CA SER A 268 -11.87 -19.25 -15.91
C SER A 268 -11.86 -18.06 -16.88
N VAL A 269 -11.27 -16.93 -16.47
CA VAL A 269 -11.10 -15.75 -17.32
C VAL A 269 -10.06 -16.03 -18.41
N TRP A 270 -8.92 -16.62 -18.04
CA TRP A 270 -7.85 -16.96 -18.96
C TRP A 270 -8.33 -17.86 -20.09
N GLU A 271 -9.02 -18.96 -19.77
CA GLU A 271 -9.53 -19.90 -20.78
C GLU A 271 -10.52 -19.26 -21.76
N ARG A 272 -11.26 -18.23 -21.32
CA ARG A 272 -12.18 -17.47 -22.20
C ARG A 272 -11.46 -16.44 -23.08
N LEU A 273 -10.37 -15.84 -22.60
CA LEU A 273 -9.61 -14.82 -23.33
C LEU A 273 -8.62 -15.43 -24.34
N LYS A 274 -8.12 -16.63 -24.05
CA LYS A 274 -7.06 -17.31 -24.80
C LYS A 274 -7.30 -17.42 -26.32
N PRO A 275 -8.52 -17.70 -26.83
CA PRO A 275 -8.75 -17.74 -28.28
C PRO A 275 -8.55 -16.38 -28.95
N GLY A 276 -9.12 -15.31 -28.38
CA GLY A 276 -8.99 -13.94 -28.91
C GLY A 276 -7.54 -13.45 -28.85
N LEU A 277 -6.84 -13.73 -27.75
CA LEU A 277 -5.41 -13.42 -27.64
C LEU A 277 -4.58 -14.14 -28.71
N SER A 278 -4.90 -15.39 -29.01
CA SER A 278 -4.19 -16.16 -30.05
C SER A 278 -4.38 -15.55 -31.45
N GLU A 279 -5.58 -15.06 -31.74
CA GLU A 279 -5.89 -14.34 -32.98
C GLU A 279 -5.10 -13.04 -33.09
N GLU A 280 -5.11 -12.21 -32.03
CA GLU A 280 -4.37 -10.95 -31.98
C GLU A 280 -2.85 -11.15 -32.13
N LEU A 281 -2.28 -12.15 -31.44
CA LEU A 281 -0.87 -12.50 -31.58
C LEU A 281 -0.53 -12.99 -33.01
N GLY A 282 -1.45 -13.72 -33.64
CA GLY A 282 -1.33 -14.14 -35.04
C GLY A 282 -1.34 -12.98 -36.02
N MET A 283 -2.08 -11.90 -35.73
CA MET A 283 -2.06 -10.66 -36.51
C MET A 283 -0.76 -9.88 -36.32
N LEU A 284 -0.23 -9.81 -35.10
CA LEU A 284 1.01 -9.09 -34.79
C LEU A 284 2.28 -9.79 -35.29
N ALA A 285 2.21 -11.10 -35.54
CA ALA A 285 3.34 -11.89 -36.06
C ALA A 285 3.52 -11.77 -37.59
N GLN A 286 2.56 -11.16 -38.30
CA GLN A 286 2.60 -10.92 -39.76
C GLN A 286 3.31 -9.61 -40.10
#